data_AF-A0A350W1B0-F1
#
_entry.id   AF-A0A350W1B0-F1
#
_cell.length_a   1.000
_cell.length_b   1.000
_cell.length_c   1.000
_cell.angle_alpha   90.00
_cell.angle_beta   90.00
_cell.angle_gamma   90.00
#
_symmetry.space_group_name_H-M   'P 1'
#
loop_
_entity.id
_entity.type
_entity.pdbx_description
1 polymer ?
#
loop_
_entity_poly.entity_id
_entity_poly.type
_entity_poly.pdbx_seq_one_letter_code
_entity_poly.pdbx_strand_id
1 'polypeptide(L)'
;MAKTFKKVMAVLLAGLVTATTPVNVSAAAASEDGHVVFGGYGQRSSCEVQFDKSITSIVGYGRQADIDVSGTIKLKYQWDEGYDSEFTSGSGYAEVDSAVDGLSVEVRHIKTTGRTILFKIILSNGKNEIGSAEISYYVDEYGQIF
;
A
#
# COMPACT_ATOMS: atom_id res chain seq x y z
N MET A 1 -74.87 10.80 32.13
CA MET A 1 -74.77 11.98 33.03
C MET A 1 -73.54 11.77 33.92
N ALA A 2 -72.77 12.85 34.18
CA ALA A 2 -71.45 12.90 34.87
C ALA A 2 -70.25 12.40 34.02
N LYS A 3 -69.09 13.07 33.90
CA LYS A 3 -68.53 14.28 34.56
C LYS A 3 -67.32 14.82 33.75
N THR A 4 -67.33 16.14 33.52
CA THR A 4 -66.27 17.17 33.67
C THR A 4 -64.78 16.97 33.25
N PHE A 5 -64.29 18.05 32.62
CA PHE A 5 -62.93 18.48 32.25
C PHE A 5 -61.79 18.25 33.26
N LYS A 6 -60.58 17.94 32.72
CA LYS A 6 -59.33 18.73 32.83
C LYS A 6 -58.12 17.90 32.35
N LYS A 7 -57.35 18.42 31.38
CA LYS A 7 -55.96 17.97 31.16
C LYS A 7 -55.09 19.21 30.92
N VAL A 8 -54.49 19.68 31.99
CA VAL A 8 -53.27 20.49 31.98
C VAL A 8 -52.41 19.89 33.08
N MET A 9 -51.21 19.43 32.73
CA MET A 9 -49.94 19.85 33.32
C MET A 9 -48.84 18.83 33.00
N ALA A 10 -47.70 19.41 32.65
CA ALA A 10 -46.43 18.77 32.37
C ALA A 10 -45.92 17.93 33.56
N VAL A 11 -45.17 16.87 33.26
CA VAL A 11 -44.23 16.28 34.21
C VAL A 11 -42.90 16.03 33.49
N LEU A 12 -41.92 16.81 33.93
CA LEU A 12 -40.50 16.69 33.66
C LEU A 12 -39.87 15.78 34.72
N LEU A 13 -38.91 14.95 34.31
CA LEU A 13 -37.79 14.34 35.07
C LEU A 13 -38.05 13.71 36.46
N ALA A 14 -37.70 12.43 36.61
CA ALA A 14 -36.40 12.04 37.20
C ALA A 14 -36.38 10.55 37.63
N GLY A 15 -35.34 9.84 37.19
CA GLY A 15 -34.61 8.84 37.98
C GLY A 15 -35.32 7.57 38.44
N LEU A 16 -35.00 6.45 37.79
CA LEU A 16 -34.81 5.20 38.53
C LEU A 16 -33.50 4.54 38.10
N VAL A 17 -32.50 4.70 38.96
CA VAL A 17 -31.22 4.00 38.91
C VAL A 17 -31.47 2.52 39.20
N THR A 18 -31.09 1.64 38.28
CA THR A 18 -30.78 0.24 38.60
C THR A 18 -29.37 -0.04 38.09
N ALA A 19 -28.43 0.00 39.02
CA ALA A 19 -27.08 -0.50 38.81
C ALA A 19 -27.10 -2.01 39.09
N THR A 20 -26.70 -2.85 38.12
CA THR A 20 -25.95 -4.07 38.40
C THR A 20 -25.21 -4.60 37.16
N THR A 21 -23.92 -4.84 37.39
CA THR A 21 -22.88 -5.49 36.57
C THR A 21 -22.04 -4.59 35.65
N PRO A 22 -20.71 -4.49 35.89
CA PRO A 22 -19.80 -3.88 34.92
C PRO A 22 -19.69 -4.82 33.74
N VAL A 23 -20.34 -4.48 32.63
CA VAL A 23 -19.85 -4.96 31.34
C VAL A 23 -18.55 -4.22 31.14
N ASN A 24 -17.43 -4.94 31.06
CA ASN A 24 -16.16 -4.37 30.61
C ASN A 24 -16.35 -3.87 29.17
N VAL A 25 -16.90 -2.67 29.01
CA VAL A 25 -16.70 -1.85 27.83
C VAL A 25 -15.28 -1.34 28.00
N SER A 26 -14.33 -2.07 27.43
CA SER A 26 -13.10 -1.40 27.05
C SER A 26 -13.52 -0.30 26.09
N ALA A 27 -13.48 0.94 26.57
CA ALA A 27 -13.36 2.09 25.72
C ALA A 27 -12.03 1.93 25.00
N ALA A 28 -12.04 1.23 23.86
CA ALA A 28 -11.00 1.42 22.87
C ALA A 28 -11.11 2.90 22.50
N ALA A 29 -10.09 3.65 22.90
CA ALA A 29 -10.00 5.08 22.68
C ALA A 29 -10.46 5.39 21.26
N ALA A 30 -11.36 6.36 21.14
CA ALA A 30 -11.63 7.03 19.89
C ALA A 30 -10.30 7.61 19.42
N SER A 31 -9.61 6.86 18.55
CA SER A 31 -8.58 7.44 17.70
C SER A 31 -9.36 8.23 16.66
N GLU A 32 -9.41 9.55 16.87
CA GLU A 32 -9.71 10.51 15.83
C GLU A 32 -8.74 10.32 14.68
N ASP A 33 -9.06 9.40 13.79
CA ASP A 33 -8.62 9.42 12.40
C ASP A 33 -9.78 8.91 11.57
N GLY A 34 -10.77 9.80 11.42
CA GLY A 34 -11.84 9.63 10.47
C GLY A 34 -11.24 9.59 9.06
N HIS A 35 -10.90 8.40 8.58
CA HIS A 35 -10.82 8.15 7.16
C HIS A 35 -12.24 8.13 6.60
N VAL A 36 -12.73 9.34 6.40
CA VAL A 36 -13.89 9.65 5.59
C VAL A 36 -13.53 9.28 4.15
N VAL A 37 -13.91 8.08 3.70
CA VAL A 37 -13.81 7.70 2.28
C VAL A 37 -15.05 8.24 1.56
N PHE A 38 -15.04 9.51 1.20
CA PHE A 38 -15.98 10.05 0.20
C PHE A 38 -15.27 10.05 -1.17
N GLY A 39 -15.63 9.09 -2.04
CA GLY A 39 -15.54 9.19 -3.51
C GLY A 39 -14.21 8.85 -4.20
N GLY A 40 -13.72 7.62 -4.13
CA GLY A 40 -12.53 7.20 -4.89
C GLY A 40 -12.56 5.73 -5.29
N TYR A 41 -12.41 5.49 -6.60
CA TYR A 41 -12.25 4.22 -7.33
C TYR A 41 -13.02 2.98 -6.83
N GLY A 42 -13.89 2.43 -7.68
CA GLY A 42 -14.77 1.29 -7.38
C GLY A 42 -14.06 -0.05 -7.14
N GLN A 43 -12.85 -0.27 -7.68
CA GLN A 43 -12.14 -1.55 -7.62
C GLN A 43 -10.69 -1.40 -7.15
N ARG A 44 -10.18 -2.41 -6.43
CA ARG A 44 -8.80 -2.49 -5.91
C ARG A 44 -8.23 -3.88 -6.12
N SER A 45 -6.94 -3.97 -6.44
CA SER A 45 -6.24 -5.25 -6.58
C SER A 45 -4.76 -5.13 -6.23
N SER A 46 -4.10 -6.29 -6.17
CA SER A 46 -2.67 -6.41 -6.04
C SER A 46 -2.15 -7.60 -6.83
N CYS A 47 -0.96 -7.47 -7.41
CA CYS A 47 -0.30 -8.57 -8.10
C CYS A 47 1.19 -8.60 -7.76
N GLU A 48 1.82 -9.72 -8.08
CA GLU A 48 3.26 -9.91 -7.99
C GLU A 48 3.79 -10.18 -9.41
N VAL A 49 4.79 -9.40 -9.82
CA VAL A 49 5.39 -9.47 -11.16
C VAL A 49 6.85 -9.88 -10.99
N GLN A 50 7.23 -10.97 -11.63
CA GLN A 50 8.63 -11.40 -11.70
C GLN A 50 9.37 -10.56 -12.74
N PHE A 51 10.65 -10.32 -12.50
CA PHE A 51 11.51 -9.65 -13.47
C PHE A 51 12.89 -10.29 -13.50
N ASP A 52 13.51 -10.19 -14.66
CA ASP A 52 14.91 -10.51 -14.90
C ASP A 52 15.58 -9.28 -15.53
N LYS A 53 16.72 -8.88 -15.00
CA LYS A 53 17.51 -7.76 -15.49
C LYS A 53 18.99 -8.11 -15.49
N SER A 54 19.68 -7.75 -16.56
CA SER A 54 21.13 -7.76 -16.60
C SER A 54 21.65 -6.37 -16.29
N ILE A 55 22.48 -6.25 -15.25
CA ILE A 55 23.07 -4.98 -14.83
C ILE A 55 24.55 -5.01 -15.18
N THR A 56 24.94 -4.17 -16.14
CA THR A 56 26.33 -4.00 -16.49
C THR A 56 27.06 -3.19 -15.42
N SER A 57 28.11 -3.77 -14.86
CA SER A 57 28.88 -3.22 -13.74
C SER A 57 30.37 -3.33 -13.98
N ILE A 58 31.15 -2.42 -13.40
CA ILE A 58 32.61 -2.55 -13.35
C ILE A 58 32.97 -3.27 -12.05
N VAL A 59 33.31 -4.55 -12.18
CA VAL A 59 33.82 -5.36 -11.09
C VAL A 59 35.35 -5.30 -11.04
N GLY A 60 35.95 -5.75 -9.93
CA GLY A 60 37.37 -5.58 -9.60
C GLY A 60 38.36 -5.65 -10.78
N TYR A 61 39.42 -4.84 -10.70
CA TYR A 61 40.41 -4.62 -11.77
C TYR A 61 39.89 -3.91 -13.03
N GLY A 62 38.76 -3.21 -12.96
CA GLY A 62 38.27 -2.38 -14.05
C GLY A 62 37.64 -3.20 -15.19
N ARG A 63 37.18 -4.42 -14.91
CA ARG A 63 36.51 -5.28 -15.89
C ARG A 63 35.01 -5.03 -15.85
N GLN A 64 34.42 -4.85 -17.02
CA GLN A 64 32.98 -4.81 -17.18
C GLN A 64 32.44 -6.25 -17.15
N ALA A 65 31.42 -6.47 -16.33
CA ALA A 65 30.69 -7.73 -16.24
C ALA A 65 29.19 -7.43 -16.26
N ASP A 66 28.44 -8.26 -16.96
CA ASP A 66 26.99 -8.29 -16.90
C ASP A 66 26.57 -9.22 -15.77
N ILE A 67 25.76 -8.69 -14.86
CA ILE A 67 25.35 -9.39 -13.65
C ILE A 67 23.83 -9.53 -13.71
N ASP A 68 23.40 -10.78 -13.83
CA ASP A 68 21.99 -11.11 -13.90
C ASP A 68 21.37 -11.07 -12.51
N VAL A 69 20.23 -10.40 -12.44
CA VAL A 69 19.45 -10.15 -11.24
C VAL A 69 18.01 -10.51 -11.54
N SER A 70 17.44 -11.35 -10.70
CA SER A 70 16.03 -11.71 -10.76
C SER A 70 15.33 -11.28 -9.48
N GLY A 71 14.02 -11.07 -9.55
CA GLY A 71 13.28 -10.61 -8.38
C GLY A 71 11.79 -10.58 -8.60
N THR A 72 11.09 -10.13 -7.56
CA THR A 72 9.63 -9.98 -7.58
C THR A 72 9.23 -8.61 -7.08
N ILE A 73 8.35 -7.95 -7.83
CA ILE A 73 7.71 -6.69 -7.44
C ILE A 73 6.26 -6.96 -7.07
N LYS A 74 5.87 -6.55 -5.87
CA LYS A 74 4.49 -6.50 -5.42
C LYS A 74 3.90 -5.13 -5.70
N LEU A 75 2.77 -5.10 -6.40
CA LEU A 75 2.07 -3.90 -6.82
C LEU A 75 0.69 -3.85 -6.18
N LYS A 76 0.26 -2.66 -5.76
CA LYS A 76 -1.12 -2.40 -5.31
C LYS A 76 -1.69 -1.23 -6.09
N TYR A 77 -2.89 -1.40 -6.60
CA TYR A 77 -3.53 -0.43 -7.50
C TYR A 77 -5.04 -0.44 -7.36
N GLN A 78 -5.66 0.60 -7.90
CA GLN A 78 -7.10 0.80 -7.93
C GLN A 78 -7.54 1.39 -9.27
N TRP A 79 -8.75 1.05 -9.70
CA TRP A 79 -9.35 1.51 -10.95
C TRP A 79 -10.86 1.59 -10.82
N ASP A 80 -11.49 2.26 -11.78
CA ASP A 80 -12.93 2.34 -11.96
C ASP A 80 -13.23 2.53 -13.45
N GLU A 81 -14.10 1.71 -14.00
CA GLU A 81 -14.37 1.69 -15.43
C GLU A 81 -14.90 3.06 -15.89
N GLY A 82 -14.17 3.70 -16.82
CA GLY A 82 -14.50 5.05 -17.31
C GLY A 82 -13.88 6.19 -16.49
N TYR A 83 -13.06 5.89 -15.48
CA TYR A 83 -12.19 6.83 -14.77
C TYR A 83 -10.72 6.43 -14.92
N ASP A 84 -9.82 7.20 -14.30
CA ASP A 84 -8.40 6.91 -14.32
C ASP A 84 -8.05 5.63 -13.53
N SER A 85 -6.80 5.22 -13.53
CA SER A 85 -6.32 4.14 -12.68
C SER A 85 -5.07 4.59 -12.00
N GLU A 86 -4.77 4.01 -10.84
CA GLU A 86 -3.58 4.41 -10.13
C GLU A 86 -2.98 3.31 -9.28
N PHE A 87 -1.66 3.34 -9.23
CA PHE A 87 -0.92 2.63 -8.20
C PHE A 87 -1.06 3.37 -6.88
N THR A 88 -1.36 2.61 -5.83
CA THR A 88 -1.40 3.12 -4.45
C THR A 88 -0.08 2.89 -3.74
N SER A 89 0.62 1.81 -4.05
CA SER A 89 1.95 1.48 -3.51
C SER A 89 2.59 0.32 -4.27
N GLY A 90 3.87 0.09 -4.03
CA GLY A 90 4.53 -1.14 -4.42
C GLY A 90 5.87 -1.30 -3.71
N SER A 91 6.37 -2.53 -3.71
CA SER A 91 7.58 -2.94 -3.02
C SER A 91 8.18 -4.13 -3.73
N GLY A 92 9.49 -4.32 -3.67
CA GLY A 92 10.13 -5.46 -4.31
C GLY A 92 11.30 -6.01 -3.53
N TYR A 93 11.69 -7.21 -3.93
CA TYR A 93 12.94 -7.84 -3.54
C TYR A 93 13.59 -8.46 -4.77
N ALA A 94 14.90 -8.65 -4.70
CA ALA A 94 15.68 -9.23 -5.77
C ALA A 94 16.83 -10.03 -5.17
N GLU A 95 17.39 -10.90 -6.00
CA GLU A 95 18.60 -11.64 -5.74
C GLU A 95 19.51 -11.62 -6.97
N VAL A 96 20.80 -11.81 -6.73
CA VAL A 96 21.80 -11.91 -7.81
C VAL A 96 21.87 -13.37 -8.21
N ASP A 97 21.67 -13.66 -9.50
CA ASP A 97 21.69 -15.04 -10.04
C ASP A 97 23.13 -15.58 -10.18
N SER A 98 24.13 -14.69 -10.11
CA SER A 98 25.54 -15.07 -10.24
C SER A 98 26.18 -15.51 -8.91
N ALA A 99 27.03 -16.54 -8.98
CA ALA A 99 27.86 -17.05 -7.87
C ALA A 99 29.00 -16.10 -7.42
N VAL A 100 28.92 -14.80 -7.73
CA VAL A 100 29.92 -13.82 -7.34
C VAL A 100 29.65 -13.39 -5.89
N ASP A 101 30.46 -13.93 -4.97
CA ASP A 101 30.38 -13.61 -3.56
C ASP A 101 30.55 -12.12 -3.27
N GLY A 102 29.81 -11.62 -2.27
CA GLY A 102 29.90 -10.25 -1.79
C GLY A 102 29.08 -9.23 -2.58
N LEU A 103 28.25 -9.69 -3.53
CA LEU A 103 27.25 -8.85 -4.17
C LEU A 103 25.92 -8.88 -3.43
N SER A 104 25.24 -7.75 -3.41
CA SER A 104 23.90 -7.58 -2.85
C SER A 104 23.07 -6.73 -3.80
N VAL A 105 21.78 -6.98 -3.84
CA VAL A 105 20.85 -6.18 -4.63
C VAL A 105 19.74 -5.59 -3.77
N GLU A 106 19.38 -4.35 -4.05
CA GLU A 106 18.27 -3.63 -3.44
C GLU A 106 17.26 -3.24 -4.53
N VAL A 107 15.97 -3.47 -4.29
CA VAL A 107 14.90 -2.87 -5.09
C VAL A 107 14.37 -1.66 -4.34
N ARG A 108 14.61 -0.48 -4.91
CA ARG A 108 14.19 0.79 -4.34
C ARG A 108 12.98 1.35 -5.09
N HIS A 109 11.90 1.64 -4.37
CA HIS A 109 10.80 2.43 -4.92
C HIS A 109 11.25 3.88 -5.15
N ILE A 110 11.05 4.40 -6.35
CA ILE A 110 11.48 5.76 -6.72
C ILE A 110 10.31 6.72 -6.69
N LYS A 111 9.23 6.40 -7.41
CA LYS A 111 8.04 7.24 -7.47
C LYS A 111 6.81 6.46 -7.92
N THR A 112 5.66 6.99 -7.54
CA THR A 112 4.35 6.60 -8.06
C THR A 112 3.67 7.84 -8.62
N THR A 113 3.09 7.74 -9.82
CA THR A 113 2.44 8.86 -10.50
C THR A 113 1.21 8.34 -11.24
N GLY A 114 0.05 8.38 -10.58
CA GLY A 114 -1.19 7.84 -11.11
C GLY A 114 -1.01 6.42 -11.63
N ARG A 115 -1.18 6.27 -12.94
CA ARG A 115 -1.07 4.99 -13.68
C ARG A 115 0.33 4.37 -13.73
N THR A 116 1.39 5.05 -13.28
CA THR A 116 2.78 4.54 -13.40
C THR A 116 3.47 4.44 -12.05
N ILE A 117 4.26 3.38 -11.85
CA ILE A 117 5.15 3.22 -10.69
C ILE A 117 6.54 2.81 -11.16
N LEU A 118 7.58 3.40 -10.56
CA LEU A 118 8.98 3.23 -10.95
C LEU A 118 9.81 2.71 -9.79
N PHE A 119 10.64 1.70 -10.07
CA PHE A 119 11.64 1.14 -9.17
C PHE A 119 13.03 1.23 -9.78
N LYS A 120 14.04 1.37 -8.92
CA LYS A 120 15.46 1.25 -9.26
C LYS A 120 16.01 -0.01 -8.59
N ILE A 121 16.58 -0.89 -9.39
CA ILE A 121 17.29 -2.09 -8.95
C ILE A 121 18.76 -1.71 -8.83
N ILE A 122 19.32 -1.80 -7.63
CA ILE A 122 20.64 -1.30 -7.29
C ILE A 122 21.52 -2.47 -6.92
N LEU A 123 22.60 -2.66 -7.68
CA LEU A 123 23.60 -3.67 -7.41
C LEU A 123 24.76 -3.05 -6.62
N SER A 124 25.15 -3.70 -5.53
CA SER A 124 26.19 -3.22 -4.62
C SER A 124 27.18 -4.31 -4.26
N ASN A 125 28.43 -3.94 -3.93
CA ASN A 125 29.47 -4.84 -3.42
C ASN A 125 29.63 -4.77 -1.89
N GLY A 126 28.52 -4.54 -1.18
CA GLY A 126 28.47 -4.33 0.28
C GLY A 126 28.95 -2.96 0.76
N LYS A 127 29.58 -2.13 -0.09
CA LYS A 127 30.01 -0.77 0.27
C LYS A 127 29.52 0.30 -0.69
N ASN A 128 29.56 0.03 -2.00
CA ASN A 128 29.24 1.00 -3.05
C ASN A 128 28.19 0.43 -4.01
N GLU A 129 27.34 1.29 -4.56
CA GLU A 129 26.57 1.01 -5.78
C GLU A 129 27.57 0.86 -6.93
N ILE A 130 27.54 -0.30 -7.60
CA ILE A 130 28.43 -0.64 -8.72
C ILE A 130 27.68 -0.71 -10.06
N GLY A 131 26.35 -0.74 -10.00
CA GLY A 131 25.48 -0.69 -11.17
C GLY A 131 24.01 -0.56 -10.76
N SER A 132 23.17 -0.15 -11.70
CA SER A 132 21.74 -0.12 -11.48
C SER A 132 20.94 -0.24 -12.77
N ALA A 133 19.69 -0.65 -12.64
CA ALA A 133 18.70 -0.68 -13.70
C ALA A 133 17.37 -0.11 -13.19
N GLU A 134 16.54 0.38 -14.10
CA GLU A 134 15.21 0.86 -13.78
C GLU A 134 14.15 -0.09 -14.34
N ILE A 135 13.06 -0.24 -13.60
CA ILE A 135 11.87 -0.98 -14.02
C ILE A 135 10.63 -0.19 -13.62
N SER A 136 9.72 -0.03 -14.58
CA SER A 136 8.45 0.66 -14.37
C SER A 136 7.30 -0.22 -14.77
N TYR A 137 6.17 -0.04 -14.09
CA TYR A 137 4.91 -0.68 -14.42
C TYR A 137 3.84 0.36 -14.70
N TYR A 138 2.89 -0.01 -15.54
CA TYR A 138 1.72 0.78 -15.89
C TYR A 138 0.44 0.02 -15.57
N VAL A 139 -0.57 0.70 -15.02
CA VAL A 139 -1.92 0.18 -14.85
C VAL A 139 -2.88 0.89 -15.80
N ASP A 140 -3.60 0.14 -16.62
CA ASP A 140 -4.61 0.68 -17.51
C ASP A 140 -5.96 0.93 -16.80
N GLU A 141 -6.90 1.53 -17.51
CA GLU A 141 -8.25 1.88 -17.03
C GLU A 141 -9.13 0.67 -16.64
N TYR A 142 -8.70 -0.55 -16.97
CA TYR A 142 -9.38 -1.80 -16.65
C TYR A 142 -8.67 -2.58 -15.54
N GLY A 143 -7.64 -1.99 -14.91
CA GLY A 143 -6.86 -2.62 -13.86
C GLY A 143 -5.84 -3.66 -14.36
N GLN A 144 -5.48 -3.63 -15.65
CA GLN A 144 -4.46 -4.53 -16.21
C GLN A 144 -3.06 -3.92 -16.06
N ILE A 145 -2.07 -4.76 -15.78
CA ILE A 145 -0.69 -4.35 -15.48
C ILE A 145 0.25 -4.70 -16.64
N PHE A 146 1.10 -3.73 -17.01
CA PHE A 146 2.11 -3.83 -18.06
C PHE A 146 3.49 -3.41 -17.56
#